data_AF-A0A1B6BZD0-F1
#
_entry.id   AF-A0A1B6BZD0-F1
#
_cell.length_a   1.000
_cell.length_b   1.000
_cell.length_c   1.000
_cell.angle_alpha   90.00
_cell.angle_beta   90.00
_cell.angle_gamma   90.00
#
_symmetry.space_group_name_H-M   'P 1'
#
loop_
_entity.id
_entity.type
_entity.pdbx_description
1 polymer ?
#
loop_
_entity_poly.entity_id
_entity_poly.type
_entity_poly.pdbx_seq_one_letter_code
_entity_poly.pdbx_strand_id
1 'polypeptide(L)'
;KTFVVYFVGSKTPYNTLTGVIDGNTVYGVTEEFSRHLRSGYMGQLRMNPVFAEFGLKDLLPLKLDIPDEGCTRSNNTQYCFEAGEIRVNEQLVLTCMHTLMAREHNRIAVELSKINPHWDDETLYQEA
;
A
#
# COMPACT_ATOMS: atom_id res chain seq x y z
N LYS A 1 27.87 30.98 -8.79
CA LYS A 1 27.20 30.95 -10.11
C LYS A 1 25.93 30.12 -9.94
N THR A 2 24.80 30.78 -9.66
CA THR A 2 23.50 30.11 -9.50
C THR A 2 22.93 29.90 -10.90
N PHE A 3 22.78 28.65 -11.31
CA PHE A 3 22.05 28.32 -12.53
C PHE A 3 20.57 28.58 -12.28
N VAL A 4 20.04 29.66 -12.85
CA VAL A 4 18.60 29.89 -12.94
C VAL A 4 18.12 29.17 -14.19
N VAL A 5 17.44 28.04 -14.00
CA VAL A 5 16.75 27.34 -15.08
C VAL A 5 15.43 28.09 -15.32
N TYR A 6 15.35 28.81 -16.44
CA TYR A 6 14.11 29.45 -16.87
C TYR A 6 13.22 28.40 -17.56
N PHE A 7 12.14 27.99 -16.91
CA PHE A 7 11.06 27.26 -17.58
C PHE A 7 10.19 28.28 -18.34
N VAL A 8 10.25 28.25 -19.67
CA VAL A 8 9.42 29.10 -20.56
C VAL A 8 8.10 28.36 -20.83
N GLY A 9 7.19 28.41 -19.87
CA GLY A 9 5.86 27.78 -19.96
C GLY A 9 4.97 28.14 -18.78
N SER A 10 3.65 28.03 -18.95
CA SER A 10 2.68 28.26 -17.86
C SER A 10 2.87 27.22 -16.75
N LYS A 11 2.84 27.66 -15.49
CA LYS A 11 2.94 26.76 -14.34
C LYS A 11 1.72 25.85 -14.27
N THR A 12 1.92 24.53 -14.41
CA THR A 12 0.87 23.51 -14.28
C THR A 12 1.19 22.56 -13.13
N PRO A 13 0.19 22.14 -12.33
CA PRO A 13 0.38 21.06 -11.36
C PRO A 13 0.57 19.71 -12.08
N TYR A 14 1.11 18.72 -11.37
CA TYR A 14 1.22 17.34 -11.84
C TYR A 14 0.52 16.39 -10.86
N ASN A 15 0.02 15.27 -11.36
CA ASN A 15 -0.57 14.20 -10.56
C ASN A 15 0.45 13.07 -10.39
N THR A 16 0.66 12.62 -9.16
CA THR A 16 1.53 11.47 -8.85
C THR A 16 0.76 10.15 -8.78
N LEU A 17 -0.58 10.20 -8.78
CA LEU A 17 -1.45 9.04 -8.82
C LEU A 17 -1.97 8.77 -10.23
N THR A 18 -2.53 7.58 -10.47
CA THR A 18 -3.26 7.30 -11.70
C THR A 18 -4.57 8.10 -11.71
N GLY A 19 -5.04 8.49 -12.90
CA GLY A 19 -6.30 9.23 -13.05
C GLY A 19 -7.55 8.35 -13.05
N VAL A 20 -7.37 7.02 -13.05
CA VAL A 20 -8.43 6.01 -13.13
C VAL A 20 -8.79 5.56 -11.72
N ILE A 21 -10.03 5.09 -11.53
CA ILE A 21 -10.45 4.43 -10.28
C ILE A 21 -10.03 2.96 -10.37
N ASP A 22 -8.78 2.67 -10.01
CA ASP A 22 -8.12 1.36 -10.16
C ASP A 22 -7.62 0.78 -8.83
N GLY A 23 -7.90 1.44 -7.70
CA GLY A 23 -7.38 1.01 -6.40
C GLY A 23 -5.90 1.31 -6.19
N ASN A 24 -5.30 2.26 -6.92
CA ASN A 24 -3.90 2.69 -6.73
C ASN A 24 -3.56 3.04 -5.26
N THR A 25 -4.55 3.42 -4.46
CA THR A 25 -4.39 3.74 -3.04
C THR A 25 -4.03 2.50 -2.21
N VAL A 26 -4.41 1.31 -2.67
CA VAL A 26 -4.12 0.01 -2.04
C VAL A 26 -2.88 -0.62 -2.68
N TYR A 27 -2.83 -0.64 -4.01
CA TYR A 27 -1.83 -1.41 -4.77
C TYR A 27 -0.57 -0.62 -5.13
N GLY A 28 -0.58 0.70 -5.01
CA GLY A 28 0.50 1.56 -5.49
C GLY A 28 0.34 1.96 -6.95
N VAL A 29 1.15 2.94 -7.35
CA VAL A 29 1.16 3.49 -8.73
C VAL A 29 2.25 2.86 -9.58
N THR A 30 3.38 2.50 -8.96
CA THR A 30 4.52 1.88 -9.64
C THR A 30 4.53 0.38 -9.37
N GLU A 31 4.93 -0.40 -10.38
CA GLU A 31 5.02 -1.85 -10.27
C GLU A 31 6.04 -2.28 -9.20
N GLU A 32 7.15 -1.55 -9.08
CA GLU A 32 8.15 -1.78 -8.04
C GLU A 32 7.55 -1.67 -6.64
N PHE A 33 6.73 -0.63 -6.40
CA PHE A 33 6.09 -0.43 -5.10
C PHE A 33 4.95 -1.42 -4.86
N SER A 34 4.18 -1.76 -5.90
CA SER A 34 3.18 -2.84 -5.85
C SER A 34 3.82 -4.18 -5.45
N ARG A 35 4.96 -4.53 -6.06
CA ARG A 35 5.73 -5.74 -5.70
C ARG A 35 6.24 -5.68 -4.26
N HIS A 36 6.66 -4.52 -3.77
CA HIS A 36 7.06 -4.35 -2.36
C HIS A 36 5.91 -4.55 -1.38
N LEU A 37 4.69 -4.14 -1.73
CA LEU A 37 3.50 -4.32 -0.90
C LEU A 37 2.98 -5.77 -0.86
N ARG A 38 3.41 -6.63 -1.79
CA ARG A 38 2.99 -8.03 -1.89
C ARG A 38 3.77 -8.94 -0.94
N SER A 39 3.11 -9.98 -0.45
CA SER A 39 3.77 -11.04 0.33
C SER A 39 4.60 -11.97 -0.55
N GLY A 40 4.27 -12.03 -1.85
CA GLY A 40 4.82 -12.99 -2.80
C GLY A 40 4.30 -14.41 -2.60
N TYR A 41 3.22 -14.57 -1.82
CA TYR A 41 2.60 -15.86 -1.54
C TYR A 41 1.08 -15.78 -1.61
N MET A 42 0.48 -16.69 -2.41
CA MET A 42 -0.97 -16.83 -2.62
C MET A 42 -1.67 -15.55 -3.07
N GLY A 43 -0.97 -14.67 -3.79
CA GLY A 43 -1.50 -13.42 -4.32
C GLY A 43 -1.85 -12.39 -3.25
N GLN A 44 -1.27 -12.51 -2.04
CA GLN A 44 -1.64 -11.64 -0.91
C GLN A 44 -0.77 -10.38 -0.82
N LEU A 45 -1.34 -9.33 -0.23
CA LEU A 45 -0.60 -8.19 0.30
C LEU A 45 0.04 -8.55 1.65
N ARG A 46 1.20 -7.93 1.91
CA ARG A 46 1.89 -8.01 3.20
C ARG A 46 1.01 -7.41 4.28
N MET A 47 0.88 -8.13 5.38
CA MET A 47 0.16 -7.68 6.58
C MET A 47 1.02 -7.95 7.81
N ASN A 48 0.74 -7.24 8.90
CA ASN A 48 1.46 -7.36 10.15
C ASN A 48 0.59 -8.02 11.24
N PRO A 49 0.88 -9.26 11.65
CA PRO A 49 0.08 -10.03 12.60
C PRO A 49 0.43 -9.71 14.07
N VAL A 50 0.59 -8.43 14.44
CA VAL A 50 1.01 -8.00 15.78
C VAL A 50 0.12 -8.54 16.90
N PHE A 51 -1.19 -8.63 16.64
CA PHE A 51 -2.18 -9.01 17.63
C PHE A 51 -2.80 -10.39 17.38
N ALA A 52 -2.12 -11.23 16.59
CA ALA A 52 -2.59 -12.58 16.29
C ALA A 52 -2.73 -13.45 17.54
N GLU A 53 -1.87 -13.26 18.54
CA GLU A 53 -1.96 -13.95 19.85
C GLU A 53 -3.26 -13.66 20.61
N PHE A 54 -3.89 -12.51 20.34
CA PHE A 54 -5.17 -12.10 20.91
C PHE A 54 -6.36 -12.45 20.00
N GLY A 55 -6.13 -13.15 18.89
CA GLY A 55 -7.15 -13.47 17.89
C GLY A 55 -7.68 -12.26 17.13
N LEU A 56 -6.94 -11.15 17.11
CA LEU A 56 -7.30 -9.94 16.37
C LEU A 56 -6.78 -9.99 14.93
N LYS A 57 -7.41 -9.22 14.05
CA LYS A 57 -7.07 -9.16 12.62
C LYS A 57 -5.77 -8.39 12.37
N ASP A 58 -5.05 -8.79 11.32
CA ASP A 58 -3.76 -8.21 10.94
C ASP A 58 -3.86 -6.74 10.54
N LEU A 59 -2.83 -5.95 10.86
CA LEU A 59 -2.75 -4.54 10.46
C LEU A 59 -1.92 -4.38 9.19
N LEU A 60 -1.93 -3.17 8.63
CA LEU A 60 -1.04 -2.82 7.52
C LEU A 60 0.44 -3.03 7.90
N PRO A 61 1.32 -3.25 6.91
CA PRO A 61 2.75 -3.40 7.14
C PRO A 61 3.36 -2.12 7.71
N LEU A 62 4.49 -2.27 8.40
CA LEU A 62 5.24 -1.14 8.94
C LEU A 62 6.05 -0.48 7.83
N LYS A 63 5.97 0.85 7.72
CA LYS A 63 6.81 1.64 6.83
C LYS A 63 8.23 1.68 7.39
N LEU A 64 9.15 0.99 6.73
CA LEU A 64 10.58 0.96 7.09
C LEU A 64 11.40 1.88 6.18
N ASP A 65 10.98 2.04 4.93
CA ASP A 65 11.63 2.91 3.95
C ASP A 65 11.12 4.34 4.08
N ILE A 66 12.04 5.28 4.34
CA ILE A 66 11.76 6.71 4.55
C ILE A 66 10.57 6.93 5.52
N PRO A 67 10.71 6.48 6.77
CA PRO A 67 9.53 6.22 7.58
C PRO A 67 8.82 7.54 8.01
N ASP A 68 9.48 8.70 7.89
CA ASP A 68 8.94 10.04 8.22
C ASP A 68 8.15 10.66 7.06
N GLU A 69 8.14 10.03 5.89
CA GLU A 69 7.39 10.53 4.74
C GLU A 69 5.90 10.22 4.89
N GLY A 70 5.07 11.27 4.88
CA GLY A 70 3.61 11.16 4.98
C GLY A 70 3.10 10.80 6.37
N CYS A 71 3.96 10.89 7.40
CA CYS A 71 3.62 10.54 8.77
C CYS A 71 4.47 11.32 9.78
N THR A 72 3.86 11.76 10.88
CA THR A 72 4.56 12.42 12.00
C THR A 72 4.68 11.44 13.16
N ARG A 73 5.89 10.90 13.37
CA ARG A 73 6.19 10.08 14.55
C ARG A 73 6.58 10.94 15.75
N SER A 74 6.21 10.51 16.94
CA SER A 74 6.66 11.16 18.18
C SER A 74 8.01 10.62 18.69
N ASN A 75 8.34 9.37 18.33
CA ASN A 75 9.57 8.68 18.72
C ASN A 75 10.00 7.70 17.62
N ASN A 76 11.30 7.41 17.53
CA ASN A 76 11.91 6.45 16.59
C ASN A 76 11.50 5.00 16.83
N THR A 77 10.85 4.70 17.95
CA THR A 77 10.28 3.38 18.25
C THR A 77 8.87 3.19 17.68
N GLN A 78 8.25 4.26 17.17
CA GLN A 78 6.93 4.21 16.54
C GLN A 78 7.07 4.12 15.02
N TYR A 79 6.35 3.18 14.43
CA TYR A 79 6.30 2.97 12.99
C TYR A 79 4.95 3.42 12.45
N CYS A 80 4.99 3.98 11.25
CA CYS A 80 3.81 4.33 10.48
C CYS A 80 3.39 3.14 9.62
N PHE A 81 2.15 3.13 9.14
CA PHE A 81 1.68 2.12 8.22
C PHE A 81 2.14 2.41 6.79
N GLU A 82 2.32 1.35 6.02
CA GLU A 82 2.65 1.38 4.60
C GLU A 82 1.49 0.81 3.78
N ALA A 83 1.14 1.50 2.69
CA ALA A 83 0.07 1.15 1.76
C ALA A 83 0.38 1.78 0.39
N GLY A 84 -0.51 1.61 -0.60
CA GLY A 84 -0.36 2.11 -1.97
C GLY A 84 -0.19 3.64 -2.12
N GLU A 85 -0.50 4.43 -1.09
CA GLU A 85 -0.22 5.86 -1.06
C GLU A 85 0.42 6.35 0.24
N ILE A 86 1.18 7.44 0.15
CA ILE A 86 1.98 7.99 1.25
C ILE A 86 1.15 8.59 2.39
N ARG A 87 -0.11 8.95 2.14
CA ARG A 87 -0.97 9.65 3.13
C ARG A 87 -1.80 8.71 3.99
N VAL A 88 -1.54 7.40 3.93
CA VAL A 88 -2.26 6.39 4.74
C VAL A 88 -2.31 6.71 6.23
N ASN A 89 -1.35 7.50 6.75
CA ASN A 89 -1.25 7.88 8.16
C ASN A 89 -1.76 9.30 8.49
N GLU A 90 -2.41 9.99 7.54
CA GLU A 90 -2.88 11.37 7.74
C GLU A 90 -4.04 11.45 8.76
N GLN A 91 -4.96 10.49 8.68
CA GLN A 91 -6.12 10.38 9.58
C GLN A 91 -6.41 8.91 9.90
N LEU A 92 -6.76 8.62 11.15
CA LEU A 92 -7.06 7.26 11.60
C LEU A 92 -8.15 6.58 10.75
N VAL A 93 -9.19 7.32 10.36
CA VAL A 93 -10.28 6.78 9.53
C VAL A 93 -9.77 6.37 8.14
N LEU A 94 -8.85 7.14 7.56
CA LEU A 94 -8.23 6.80 6.28
C LEU A 94 -7.40 5.52 6.41
N THR A 95 -6.58 5.42 7.46
CA THR A 95 -5.83 4.19 7.77
C THR A 95 -6.74 2.97 7.91
N CYS A 96 -7.89 3.11 8.59
CA CYS A 96 -8.87 2.04 8.73
C CYS A 96 -9.43 1.58 7.38
N MET A 97 -9.71 2.52 6.46
CA MET A 97 -10.18 2.18 5.12
C MET A 97 -9.12 1.43 4.32
N HIS A 98 -7.87 1.90 4.33
CA HIS A 98 -6.74 1.19 3.71
C HIS A 98 -6.56 -0.23 4.26
N THR A 99 -6.61 -0.36 5.59
CA THR A 99 -6.51 -1.65 6.27
C THR A 99 -7.65 -2.59 5.88
N LEU A 100 -8.88 -2.05 5.76
CA LEU A 100 -10.05 -2.82 5.35
C LEU A 100 -9.89 -3.36 3.93
N MET A 101 -9.49 -2.50 2.99
CA MET A 101 -9.31 -2.88 1.59
C MET A 101 -8.19 -3.92 1.41
N ALA A 102 -7.05 -3.76 2.09
CA ALA A 102 -5.97 -4.73 2.04
C ALA A 102 -6.39 -6.10 2.59
N ARG A 103 -7.16 -6.13 3.69
CA ARG A 103 -7.74 -7.36 4.23
C ARG A 103 -8.74 -8.01 3.27
N GLU A 104 -9.53 -7.20 2.57
CA GLU A 104 -10.51 -7.72 1.62
C GLU A 104 -9.82 -8.36 0.41
N HIS A 105 -8.78 -7.72 -0.13
CA HIS A 105 -7.96 -8.33 -1.18
C HIS A 105 -7.38 -9.69 -0.73
N ASN A 106 -6.78 -9.76 0.46
CA ASN A 106 -6.27 -11.04 0.99
C ASN A 106 -7.37 -12.09 1.19
N ARG A 107 -8.57 -11.67 1.61
CA ARG A 107 -9.74 -12.56 1.74
C ARG A 107 -10.12 -13.12 0.37
N ILE A 108 -10.20 -12.27 -0.66
CA ILE A 108 -10.56 -12.68 -2.02
C ILE A 108 -9.49 -13.60 -2.60
N ALA A 109 -8.20 -13.25 -2.49
CA ALA A 109 -7.09 -14.07 -2.97
C ALA A 109 -7.10 -15.48 -2.33
N VAL A 110 -7.38 -15.58 -1.02
CA VAL A 110 -7.52 -16.87 -0.33
C VAL A 110 -8.69 -17.67 -0.88
N GLU A 111 -9.87 -17.07 -1.08
CA GLU A 111 -11.02 -17.78 -1.64
C GLU A 111 -10.80 -18.20 -3.11
N LEU A 112 -10.20 -17.33 -3.92
CA LEU A 112 -9.82 -17.64 -5.30
C LEU A 112 -8.83 -18.79 -5.37
N SER A 113 -7.86 -18.86 -4.45
CA SER A 113 -6.88 -19.96 -4.41
C SER A 113 -7.52 -21.32 -4.11
N LYS A 114 -8.63 -21.35 -3.35
CA LYS A 114 -9.39 -22.57 -3.07
C LYS A 114 -10.21 -23.01 -4.28
N ILE A 115 -10.78 -22.06 -5.00
CA ILE A 115 -11.61 -22.32 -6.20
C ILE A 115 -10.72 -22.72 -7.39
N ASN A 116 -9.56 -22.06 -7.53
CA ASN A 116 -8.62 -22.26 -8.63
C ASN A 116 -7.23 -22.66 -8.10
N PRO A 117 -7.02 -23.93 -7.67
CA PRO A 117 -5.73 -24.38 -7.15
C PRO A 117 -4.57 -24.36 -8.15
N HIS A 118 -4.87 -24.14 -9.43
CA HIS A 118 -3.91 -24.10 -10.54
C HIS A 118 -3.41 -22.68 -10.83
N TRP A 119 -3.98 -21.65 -10.20
CA TRP A 119 -3.52 -20.27 -10.36
C TRP A 119 -2.24 -20.04 -9.56
N ASP A 120 -1.32 -19.29 -10.17
CA ASP A 120 -0.08 -18.87 -9.53
C ASP A 120 -0.29 -17.59 -8.69
N ASP A 121 0.76 -17.17 -7.99
CA ASP A 121 0.74 -15.98 -7.13
C ASP A 121 0.32 -14.72 -7.89
N GLU A 122 0.83 -14.56 -9.11
CA GLU A 122 0.54 -13.39 -9.94
C GLU A 122 -0.93 -13.35 -10.35
N THR A 123 -1.47 -14.47 -10.85
CA THR A 123 -2.87 -14.54 -11.26
C THR A 123 -3.80 -14.28 -10.07
N LEU A 124 -3.48 -14.84 -8.89
CA LEU A 124 -4.28 -14.61 -7.68
C LEU A 124 -4.26 -13.14 -7.25
N TYR A 125 -3.11 -12.45 -7.36
CA TYR A 125 -3.01 -11.04 -7.03
C TYR A 125 -3.80 -10.14 -8.00
N GLN A 126 -3.73 -10.41 -9.30
CA GLN A 126 -4.40 -9.60 -10.32
C GLN A 126 -5.92 -9.78 -10.32
N GLU A 127 -6.42 -10.97 -9.94
CA GLU A 127 -7.86 -11.28 -9.90
C GLU A 127 -8.54 -10.89 -8.57
N ALA A 128 -7.76 -10.57 -7.52
CA ALA A 128 -8.27 -10.27 -6.18
C ALA A 128 -8.51 -8.78 -5.91
#